data_AF-A0A7W0MQW3-F1
#
_entry.id   AF-A0A7W0MQW3-F1
#
_cell.length_a   1.000
_cell.length_b   1.000
_cell.length_c   1.000
_cell.angle_alpha   90.00
_cell.angle_beta   90.00
_cell.angle_gamma   90.00
#
_symmetry.space_group_name_H-M   'P 1'
#
loop_
_entity.id
_entity.type
_entity.pdbx_description
1 polymer ?
#
loop_
_entity_poly.entity_id
_entity_poly.type
_entity_poly.pdbx_seq_one_letter_code
_entity_poly.pdbx_strand_id
1 'polypeptide(L)'
;MTIGPLAFIAPWLLAALVVLPVLWWLLRAVPPSPSRLAFPGVRLLLGLRDPERIPDRTPWWLLLLRMLALAAAILAFAGPVLNPRVSGSDAPLLVLVDGGWADAPDWTA
;
A
#
# COMPACT_ATOMS: atom_id res chain seq x y z
N MET A 1 0.21 -8.59 -13.92
CA MET A 1 -0.95 -9.47 -13.63
C MET A 1 -2.22 -8.67 -13.84
N THR A 2 -3.25 -9.27 -14.45
CA THR A 2 -4.52 -8.60 -14.75
C THR A 2 -5.63 -9.13 -13.84
N ILE A 3 -6.45 -8.23 -13.31
CA ILE A 3 -7.65 -8.53 -12.52
C ILE A 3 -8.80 -7.71 -13.13
N GLY A 4 -9.64 -8.35 -13.94
CA GLY A 4 -10.67 -7.64 -14.71
C GLY A 4 -10.05 -6.58 -15.63
N PRO A 5 -10.58 -5.34 -15.67
CA PRO A 5 -10.04 -4.26 -16.50
C PRO A 5 -8.77 -3.61 -15.93
N LEU A 6 -8.25 -4.06 -14.78
CA LEU A 6 -7.05 -3.49 -14.15
C LEU A 6 -5.85 -4.42 -14.35
N ALA A 7 -4.76 -3.88 -14.91
CA ALA A 7 -3.44 -4.49 -14.83
C ALA A 7 -2.63 -3.87 -13.70
N PHE A 8 -1.77 -4.66 -13.08
CA PHE A 8 -0.74 -4.18 -12.16
C PHE A 8 0.63 -4.55 -12.70
N ILE A 9 1.51 -3.54 -12.75
CA ILE A 9 2.92 -3.68 -13.14
C ILE A 9 3.67 -4.50 -12.08
N ALA A 10 3.47 -4.17 -10.80
CA ALA A 10 4.08 -4.85 -9.66
C ALA A 10 3.01 -5.50 -8.77
N PRO A 11 2.38 -6.61 -9.22
CA PRO A 11 1.25 -7.21 -8.50
C PRO A 11 1.63 -7.79 -7.14
N TRP A 12 2.89 -8.20 -6.96
CA TRP A 12 3.41 -8.66 -5.67
C TRP A 12 3.35 -7.57 -4.60
N LEU A 13 3.37 -6.30 -4.99
CA LEU A 13 3.26 -5.18 -4.04
C LEU A 13 1.89 -5.14 -3.36
N LEU A 14 0.84 -5.64 -4.01
CA LEU A 14 -0.49 -5.76 -3.40
C LEU A 14 -0.48 -6.69 -2.18
N ALA A 15 0.45 -7.66 -2.10
CA ALA A 15 0.61 -8.49 -0.91
C ALA A 15 1.01 -7.67 0.34
N ALA A 16 1.63 -6.49 0.17
CA ALA A 16 1.92 -5.58 1.27
C ALA A 16 0.65 -5.04 1.95
N LEU A 17 -0.52 -5.07 1.28
CA LEU A 17 -1.79 -4.73 1.93
C LEU A 17 -2.10 -5.69 3.10
N VAL A 18 -1.62 -6.93 3.06
CA VAL A 18 -1.79 -7.89 4.16
C VAL A 18 -0.92 -7.52 5.37
N VAL A 19 0.15 -6.74 5.17
CA VAL A 19 1.02 -6.26 6.26
C VAL A 19 0.38 -5.10 7.03
N LEU A 20 -0.54 -4.35 6.42
CA LEU A 20 -1.28 -3.26 7.07
C LEU A 20 -1.89 -3.65 8.44
N PRO A 21 -2.69 -4.72 8.58
CA PRO A 21 -3.25 -5.11 9.87
C PRO A 21 -2.18 -5.45 10.92
N VAL A 22 -1.04 -6.00 10.52
CA VAL A 22 0.10 -6.25 11.41
C VAL A 22 0.71 -4.93 11.88
N LEU A 23 0.89 -3.98 10.97
CA LEU A 23 1.36 -2.64 11.28
C LEU A 23 0.41 -1.91 12.24
N TRP A 24 -0.90 -2.03 12.01
CA TRP A 24 -1.93 -1.47 12.89
C TRP A 24 -1.84 -2.05 14.30
N TRP A 25 -1.65 -3.37 14.41
CA TRP A 25 -1.51 -4.05 15.69
C TRP A 25 -0.23 -3.62 16.42
N LEU A 26 0.89 -3.52 15.70
CA LEU A 26 2.18 -3.08 16.25
C LEU A 26 2.14 -1.63 16.71
N LEU A 27 1.54 -0.72 15.93
CA LEU A 27 1.35 0.68 16.31
C LEU A 27 0.35 0.85 17.46
N ARG A 28 -0.58 -0.10 17.61
CA ARG A 28 -1.51 -0.18 18.73
C ARG A 28 -0.88 -0.77 20.00
N ALA A 29 0.37 -1.24 19.96
CA ALA A 29 1.05 -1.73 21.15
C ALA A 29 1.26 -0.58 22.15
N VAL A 30 0.25 -0.34 22.99
CA VAL A 30 0.36 0.57 24.13
C VAL A 30 1.28 -0.12 25.13
N PRO A 31 2.38 0.51 25.55
CA PRO A 31 3.24 -0.07 26.56
C PRO A 31 2.41 -0.39 27.82
N PRO A 32 2.65 -1.54 28.48
CA PRO A 32 1.94 -1.89 29.71
C PRO A 32 2.06 -0.73 30.70
N SER A 33 0.95 -0.41 31.37
CA SER A 33 0.84 0.78 32.22
C SER A 33 2.02 0.87 33.19
N PRO A 34 2.64 2.05 33.36
CA PRO A 34 3.80 2.21 34.22
C PRO A 34 3.47 1.75 35.65
N SER A 35 4.40 0.98 36.25
CA SER A 35 4.28 0.53 37.63
C SER A 35 4.26 1.74 38.57
N ARG A 36 3.17 1.90 39.33
CA ARG A 36 3.04 2.96 40.33
C ARG A 36 3.88 2.60 41.55
N LEU A 37 5.08 3.15 41.67
CA LEU A 37 5.84 3.09 42.92
C LEU A 37 5.31 4.15 43.89
N ALA A 38 4.93 3.73 45.10
CA ALA A 38 4.53 4.65 46.15
C ALA A 38 5.76 5.42 46.67
N PHE A 39 5.93 6.66 46.21
CA PHE A 39 7.03 7.51 46.68
C PHE A 39 6.61 8.26 47.96
N PRO A 40 7.31 8.08 49.10
CA PRO A 40 6.91 8.65 50.39
C PRO A 40 6.75 10.19 50.40
N GLY A 41 7.51 10.89 49.54
CA GLY A 41 7.47 12.35 49.42
C GLY A 41 6.14 12.92 48.90
N VAL A 42 5.29 12.11 48.27
CA VAL A 42 3.95 12.54 47.78
C VAL A 42 3.02 12.94 48.93
N ARG A 43 3.29 12.49 50.15
CA ARG A 43 2.53 12.92 51.35
C ARG A 43 2.65 14.42 51.64
N LEU A 44 3.73 15.09 51.19
CA LEU A 44 3.90 16.54 51.31
C LEU A 44 3.12 17.33 50.24
N LEU A 45 2.66 16.66 49.18
CA LEU A 45 1.93 17.24 48.05
C LEU A 45 0.40 17.00 48.12
N LEU A 46 -0.08 16.40 49.22
CA LEU A 46 -1.50 16.18 49.51
C LEU A 46 -2.24 17.53 49.60
N GLY A 47 -2.75 18.02 48.47
CA GLY A 47 -3.45 19.29 48.35
C GLY A 47 -3.36 19.94 46.97
N LEU A 48 -2.37 19.58 46.16
CA LEU A 48 -2.29 20.02 44.76
C LEU A 48 -3.14 19.12 43.86
N ARG A 49 -4.12 19.72 43.17
CA ARG A 49 -4.84 19.07 42.06
C ARG A 49 -3.98 19.19 40.82
N ASP A 50 -3.41 18.08 40.34
CA ASP A 50 -2.80 18.01 39.02
C ASP A 50 -3.89 18.10 37.93
N PRO A 51 -3.89 19.14 37.07
CA PRO A 51 -4.76 19.20 35.91
C PRO A 51 -4.11 18.52 34.69
N GLU A 52 -3.01 17.79 34.87
CA GLU A 52 -2.20 17.24 33.78
C GLU A 52 -2.96 16.14 33.03
N ARG A 53 -3.75 16.54 32.02
CA ARG A 53 -4.26 15.63 30.99
C ARG A 53 -3.12 15.29 30.05
N ILE A 54 -2.32 14.29 30.44
CA ILE A 54 -1.43 13.63 29.49
C ILE A 54 -2.34 12.90 28.49
N PRO A 55 -2.22 13.17 27.17
CA PRO A 55 -2.98 12.44 26.18
C PRO A 55 -2.50 10.99 26.13
N ASP A 56 -3.17 10.11 26.88
CA ASP A 56 -2.76 8.70 27.09
C ASP A 56 -2.83 7.84 25.81
N ARG A 57 -3.54 8.28 24.77
CA ARG A 57 -3.72 7.49 23.55
C ARG A 57 -3.71 8.33 22.28
N THR A 58 -3.01 7.81 21.28
CA THR A 58 -3.18 8.22 19.89
C THR A 58 -4.63 7.97 19.48
N PRO A 59 -5.35 8.97 18.95
CA PRO A 59 -6.74 8.78 18.57
C PRO A 59 -6.84 7.82 17.38
N TRP A 60 -7.79 6.89 17.45
CA TRP A 60 -7.93 5.78 16.48
C TRP A 60 -8.17 6.25 15.04
N TRP A 61 -8.77 7.43 14.85
CA TRP A 61 -9.02 8.01 13.54
C TRP A 61 -7.72 8.43 12.83
N LEU A 62 -6.71 8.92 13.57
CA LEU A 62 -5.38 9.22 12.99
C LEU A 62 -4.69 7.93 12.52
N LEU A 63 -4.87 6.85 13.27
CA LEU A 63 -4.38 5.53 12.88
C LEU A 63 -5.07 5.09 11.57
N LEU A 64 -6.40 5.19 11.49
CA LEU A 64 -7.15 4.85 10.27
C LEU A 64 -6.72 5.66 9.05
N LEU A 65 -6.56 6.99 9.21
CA LEU A 65 -6.09 7.85 8.13
C LEU A 65 -4.69 7.44 7.64
N ARG A 66 -3.79 7.11 8.57
CA ARG A 66 -2.45 6.63 8.23
C ARG A 66 -2.49 5.32 7.45
N MET A 67 -3.35 4.38 7.86
CA MET A 67 -3.55 3.12 7.14
C MET A 67 -4.10 3.35 5.73
N LEU A 68 -5.05 4.27 5.57
CA LEU A 68 -5.65 4.59 4.28
C LEU A 68 -4.63 5.27 3.35
N ALA A 69 -3.82 6.20 3.87
CA ALA A 69 -2.73 6.82 3.13
C ALA A 69 -1.70 5.78 2.66
N LEU A 70 -1.34 4.82 3.53
CA LEU A 70 -0.40 3.76 3.19
C LEU A 70 -0.99 2.78 2.15
N ALA A 71 -2.27 2.42 2.28
CA ALA A 71 -2.97 1.61 1.30
C ALA A 71 -3.05 2.29 -0.07
N ALA A 72 -3.38 3.59 -0.11
CA ALA A 72 -3.40 4.39 -1.33
C ALA A 72 -2.01 4.45 -1.97
N ALA A 73 -0.95 4.63 -1.18
CA ALA A 73 0.42 4.59 -1.66
C ALA A 73 0.78 3.23 -2.26
N ILE A 74 0.47 2.12 -1.58
CA ILE A 74 0.70 0.76 -2.09
C ILE A 74 -0.03 0.56 -3.43
N LEU A 75 -1.30 0.96 -3.52
CA LEU A 75 -2.09 0.85 -4.74
C LEU A 75 -1.51 1.70 -5.88
N ALA A 76 -1.10 2.94 -5.60
CA ALA A 76 -0.49 3.82 -6.58
C ALA A 76 0.85 3.26 -7.09
N PHE A 77 1.69 2.77 -6.19
CA PHE A 77 3.00 2.21 -6.54
C PHE A 77 2.92 0.82 -7.19
N ALA A 78 1.80 0.10 -7.06
CA ALA A 78 1.60 -1.16 -7.77
C ALA A 78 1.47 -0.99 -9.30
N GLY A 79 1.38 0.26 -9.77
CA GLY A 79 1.23 0.61 -11.18
C GLY A 79 -0.09 0.11 -11.75
N PRO A 80 -1.25 0.57 -11.23
CA PRO A 80 -2.55 0.18 -11.73
C PRO A 80 -2.76 0.82 -13.10
N VAL A 81 -3.01 -0.01 -14.11
CA VAL A 81 -3.30 0.39 -15.49
C VAL A 81 -4.73 -0.03 -15.79
N LEU A 82 -5.59 0.94 -16.10
CA LEU A 82 -6.95 0.67 -16.53
C LEU A 82 -6.96 0.32 -18.03
N ASN A 83 -7.67 -0.73 -18.39
CA ASN A 83 -7.75 -1.29 -19.75
C ASN A 83 -6.37 -1.53 -20.37
N PRO A 84 -5.57 -2.44 -19.81
CA PRO A 84 -4.30 -2.81 -20.40
C PRO A 84 -4.51 -3.32 -21.82
N ARG A 85 -3.96 -2.62 -22.81
CA ARG A 85 -3.85 -3.17 -24.15
C ARG A 85 -2.78 -4.25 -24.11
N VAL A 86 -3.17 -5.49 -24.38
CA VAL A 86 -2.21 -6.51 -24.77
C VAL A 86 -1.66 -6.07 -26.12
N SER A 87 -0.45 -5.52 -26.13
CA SER A 87 0.29 -5.37 -27.37
C SER A 87 0.47 -6.77 -27.94
N GLY A 88 0.08 -7.00 -29.19
CA GLY A 88 0.56 -8.17 -29.93
C GLY A 88 2.08 -8.22 -29.78
N SER A 89 2.65 -9.40 -29.51
CA SER A 89 4.08 -9.51 -29.26
C SER A 89 4.87 -9.28 -30.56
N ASP A 90 5.86 -8.39 -30.54
CA ASP A 90 6.85 -8.15 -31.62
C ASP A 90 7.97 -9.22 -31.65
N ALA A 91 7.71 -10.44 -31.16
CA ALA A 91 8.61 -11.56 -31.44
C ALA A 91 8.77 -11.66 -32.97
N PRO A 92 10.01 -11.82 -33.50
CA PRO A 92 10.31 -11.54 -34.90
C PRO A 92 9.36 -12.30 -35.83
N LEU A 93 8.56 -11.54 -36.57
CA LEU A 93 7.57 -12.08 -37.51
C LEU A 93 8.27 -12.34 -38.85
N LEU A 94 8.82 -13.56 -39.05
CA LEU A 94 9.34 -13.97 -40.36
C LEU A 94 8.18 -14.41 -41.26
N VAL A 95 8.02 -13.77 -42.41
CA VAL A 95 7.04 -14.14 -43.45
C VAL A 95 7.81 -14.60 -44.70
N LEU A 96 7.67 -15.86 -45.13
CA LEU A 96 8.30 -16.41 -46.35
C LEU A 96 7.23 -16.68 -47.42
N VAL A 97 7.38 -16.09 -48.61
CA VAL A 97 6.40 -16.16 -49.72
C VAL A 97 7.13 -16.54 -51.02
N ASP A 98 6.63 -17.55 -51.76
CA ASP A 98 7.08 -17.92 -53.12
C ASP A 98 6.17 -17.21 -54.14
N GLY A 99 6.67 -16.13 -54.75
CA GLY A 99 5.85 -15.12 -55.44
C GLY A 99 5.94 -15.14 -56.97
N GLY A 100 4.84 -14.75 -57.62
CA GLY A 100 4.73 -14.50 -59.06
C GLY A 100 4.43 -13.03 -59.40
N TRP A 101 4.27 -12.70 -60.70
CA TRP A 101 4.23 -11.31 -61.21
C TRP A 101 3.05 -10.44 -60.72
N ALA A 102 2.09 -10.99 -59.97
CA ALA A 102 0.88 -10.29 -59.52
C ALA A 102 0.70 -10.25 -57.99
N ASP A 103 1.73 -10.55 -57.21
CA ASP A 103 1.60 -10.64 -55.75
C ASP A 103 1.87 -9.33 -54.99
N ALA A 104 1.21 -9.20 -53.83
CA ALA A 104 1.34 -8.13 -52.83
C ALA A 104 1.32 -6.66 -53.36
N PRO A 105 0.37 -6.28 -54.24
CA PRO A 105 0.33 -4.93 -54.82
C PRO A 105 0.04 -3.82 -53.79
N ASP A 106 -0.63 -4.16 -52.70
CA ASP A 106 -1.13 -3.19 -51.72
C ASP A 106 -0.23 -3.10 -50.47
N TRP A 107 0.90 -3.83 -50.45
CA TRP A 107 1.79 -3.85 -49.32
C TRP A 107 2.80 -2.70 -49.41
N THR A 108 2.72 -1.77 -48.48
CA THR A 108 3.74 -0.72 -48.35
C THR A 108 4.88 -1.29 -47.51
N ALA A 109 6.05 -1.52 -48.14
CA ALA A 109 7.25 -2.06 -47.52
C ALA A 109 7.88 -1.12 -46.49
#